data_AF-A0A218QF75-F1
#
_entry.id   AF-A0A218QF75-F1
#
_cell.length_a   1.000
_cell.length_b   1.000
_cell.length_c   1.000
_cell.angle_alpha   90.00
_cell.angle_beta   90.00
_cell.angle_gamma   90.00
#
_symmetry.space_group_name_H-M   'P 1'
#
loop_
_entity.id
_entity.type
_entity.pdbx_description
1 polymer ?
#
loop_
_entity_poly.entity_id
_entity_poly.type
_entity_poly.pdbx_seq_one_letter_code
_entity_poly.pdbx_strand_id
1 'polypeptide(L)'
;MLNQTNSQLWSQLNPIAWQLDRQLDKEFDTELVLNCFKPESLACYGSTFDFCISVLHCNHNQREWFIYQSLAKFCGWILFYKKTCIVCDRPLHLLFDNENRLHAEGKPAIEFADGYSLYSYHGVTLPEKYGKIHPHHWESQWLLSEDNAELRRVLIQGIGYDRIASELQAIELDAWGEYTLLKINADVDNEPIYLLKMTCPSTGFIHILRVPPDTQSAREAIHWVNWGIYPEQFQQQT
;
A
#
# COMPACT_ATOMS: atom_id res chain seq x y z
N MET A 1 -3.69 -29.63 -12.86
CA MET A 1 -3.15 -29.23 -11.53
C MET A 1 -2.05 -28.17 -11.64
N LEU A 2 -1.00 -28.36 -12.47
CA LEU A 2 0.06 -27.35 -12.69
C LEU A 2 -0.44 -25.95 -13.14
N ASN A 3 -1.47 -25.89 -14.01
CA ASN A 3 -2.00 -24.61 -14.50
C ASN A 3 -2.73 -23.78 -13.45
N GLN A 4 -3.34 -24.40 -12.43
CA GLN A 4 -4.08 -23.69 -11.39
C GLN A 4 -3.15 -23.13 -10.30
N THR A 5 -2.09 -23.86 -9.96
CA THR A 5 -1.07 -23.39 -9.01
C THR A 5 -0.23 -22.27 -9.62
N ASN A 6 0.13 -22.38 -10.91
CA ASN A 6 0.78 -21.29 -11.63
C ASN A 6 -0.14 -20.07 -11.73
N SER A 7 -1.42 -20.21 -12.08
CA SER A 7 -2.31 -19.04 -12.18
C SER A 7 -2.48 -18.30 -10.84
N GLN A 8 -2.51 -19.02 -9.71
CA GLN A 8 -2.57 -18.41 -8.38
C GLN A 8 -1.28 -17.69 -8.02
N LEU A 9 -0.11 -18.33 -8.22
CA LEU A 9 1.19 -17.69 -8.00
C LEU A 9 1.39 -16.46 -8.91
N TRP A 10 1.03 -16.58 -10.19
CA TRP A 10 1.05 -15.47 -11.13
C TRP A 10 0.08 -14.36 -10.72
N SER A 11 -1.12 -14.68 -10.23
CA SER A 11 -2.06 -13.66 -9.76
C SER A 11 -1.56 -12.87 -8.55
N GLN A 12 -0.71 -13.49 -7.71
CA GLN A 12 -0.13 -12.85 -6.53
C GLN A 12 1.16 -12.07 -6.86
N LEU A 13 2.00 -12.60 -7.75
CA LEU A 13 3.29 -11.99 -8.11
C LEU A 13 3.16 -10.90 -9.18
N ASN A 14 2.20 -11.01 -10.10
CA ASN A 14 2.07 -10.09 -11.23
C ASN A 14 1.74 -8.65 -10.80
N PRO A 15 0.88 -8.38 -9.81
CA PRO A 15 0.68 -7.01 -9.30
C PRO A 15 1.94 -6.41 -8.69
N ILE A 16 2.71 -7.23 -7.96
CA ILE A 16 3.97 -6.83 -7.32
C ILE A 16 5.02 -6.51 -8.39
N ALA A 17 5.22 -7.42 -9.35
CA ALA A 17 6.13 -7.23 -10.47
C ALA A 17 5.76 -5.98 -11.29
N TRP A 18 4.46 -5.76 -11.56
CA TRP A 18 3.97 -4.56 -12.26
C TRP A 18 4.14 -3.28 -11.46
N GLN A 19 3.95 -3.32 -10.15
CA GLN A 19 4.12 -2.14 -9.30
C GLN A 19 5.60 -1.73 -9.23
N LEU A 20 6.49 -2.72 -9.09
CA LEU A 20 7.94 -2.54 -9.17
C LEU A 20 8.39 -2.06 -10.56
N ASP A 21 7.92 -2.68 -11.65
CA ASP A 21 8.22 -2.23 -13.03
C ASP A 21 7.78 -0.78 -13.23
N ARG A 22 6.57 -0.41 -12.79
CA ARG A 22 6.03 0.95 -12.98
C ARG A 22 6.76 2.01 -12.15
N GLN A 23 7.27 1.64 -10.98
CA GLN A 23 8.13 2.51 -10.17
C GLN A 23 9.51 2.65 -10.81
N LEU A 24 10.07 1.56 -11.34
CA LEU A 24 11.35 1.56 -12.04
C LEU A 24 11.27 2.29 -13.40
N ASP A 25 10.21 2.14 -14.18
CA ASP A 25 9.96 2.83 -15.46
C ASP A 25 9.88 4.35 -15.32
N LYS A 26 9.49 4.84 -14.14
CA LYS A 26 9.45 6.28 -13.85
C LYS A 26 10.84 6.86 -13.54
N GLU A 27 11.76 6.04 -13.04
CA GLU A 27 13.10 6.48 -12.61
C GLU A 27 14.22 6.04 -13.56
N PHE A 28 13.98 5.04 -14.41
CA PHE A 28 14.96 4.43 -15.29
C PHE A 28 14.51 4.45 -16.75
N ASP A 29 15.48 4.61 -17.66
CA ASP A 29 15.28 4.62 -19.10
C ASP A 29 14.64 3.31 -19.58
N THR A 30 13.70 3.36 -20.53
CA THR A 30 12.95 2.18 -21.05
C THR A 30 13.85 1.07 -21.62
N GLU A 31 15.11 1.40 -21.93
CA GLU A 31 16.14 0.45 -22.34
C GLU A 31 16.63 -0.48 -21.20
N LEU A 32 16.48 -0.06 -19.93
CA LEU A 32 16.84 -0.88 -18.75
C LEU A 32 15.90 -2.07 -18.56
N VAL A 33 14.59 -1.85 -18.72
CA VAL A 33 13.57 -2.90 -18.47
C VAL A 33 13.66 -4.01 -19.52
N LEU A 34 14.07 -3.69 -20.74
CA LEU A 34 14.26 -4.66 -21.84
C LEU A 34 15.53 -5.51 -21.68
N ASN A 35 16.53 -5.05 -20.93
CA ASN A 35 17.83 -5.73 -20.77
C ASN A 35 18.06 -6.20 -19.33
N CYS A 36 17.05 -6.84 -18.72
CA CYS A 36 17.17 -7.37 -17.35
C CYS A 36 16.82 -8.86 -17.26
N PHE A 37 17.50 -9.58 -16.37
CA PHE A 37 16.98 -10.83 -15.83
C PHE A 37 16.17 -10.53 -14.57
N LYS A 38 14.86 -10.68 -14.70
CA LYS A 38 13.93 -10.63 -13.58
C LYS A 38 13.97 -11.95 -12.81
N PRO A 39 14.00 -11.94 -11.46
CA PRO A 39 14.02 -13.18 -10.67
C PRO A 39 12.90 -14.16 -11.01
N GLU A 40 11.69 -13.66 -11.27
CA GLU A 40 10.54 -14.46 -11.65
C GLU A 40 10.71 -15.13 -13.02
N SER A 41 11.34 -14.45 -13.98
CA SER A 41 11.68 -15.05 -15.27
C SER A 41 12.74 -16.13 -15.11
N LEU A 42 13.77 -15.87 -14.30
CA LEU A 42 14.81 -16.85 -14.00
C LEU A 42 14.23 -18.12 -13.36
N ALA A 43 13.30 -17.97 -12.41
CA ALA A 43 12.60 -19.09 -11.78
C ALA A 43 11.69 -19.85 -12.76
N CYS A 44 10.90 -19.13 -13.58
CA CYS A 44 9.98 -19.74 -14.53
C CYS A 44 10.71 -20.57 -15.59
N TYR A 45 11.67 -19.97 -16.31
CA TYR A 45 12.46 -20.70 -17.30
C TYR A 45 13.34 -21.76 -16.64
N GLY A 46 13.87 -21.46 -15.44
CA GLY A 46 14.65 -22.42 -14.66
C GLY A 46 13.88 -23.69 -14.36
N SER A 47 12.62 -23.58 -13.90
CA SER A 47 11.76 -24.74 -13.65
C SER A 47 11.47 -25.55 -14.91
N THR A 48 11.32 -24.88 -16.06
CA THR A 48 11.08 -25.54 -17.35
C THR A 48 12.33 -26.29 -17.81
N PHE A 49 13.50 -25.65 -17.74
CA PHE A 49 14.76 -26.30 -18.07
C PHE A 49 15.07 -27.47 -17.14
N ASP A 50 14.84 -27.29 -15.84
CA ASP A 50 15.01 -28.36 -14.84
C ASP A 50 14.13 -29.57 -15.15
N PHE A 51 12.85 -29.35 -15.51
CA PHE A 51 11.95 -30.43 -15.93
C PHE A 51 12.43 -31.15 -17.20
N CYS A 52 12.81 -30.39 -18.24
CA CYS A 52 13.34 -30.96 -19.48
C CYS A 52 14.60 -31.79 -19.24
N ILE A 53 15.48 -31.35 -18.34
CA ILE A 53 16.74 -32.02 -18.02
C ILE A 53 16.51 -33.25 -17.13
N SER A 54 15.79 -33.08 -16.01
CA SER A 54 15.68 -34.09 -14.97
C SER A 54 14.62 -35.16 -15.25
N VAL A 55 13.52 -34.80 -15.93
CA VAL A 55 12.39 -35.70 -16.21
C VAL A 55 12.39 -36.17 -17.65
N LEU A 56 12.57 -35.26 -18.63
CA LEU A 56 12.56 -35.63 -20.05
C LEU A 56 13.92 -36.10 -20.57
N HIS A 57 14.97 -36.01 -19.75
CA HIS A 57 16.33 -36.41 -20.09
C HIS A 57 16.87 -35.73 -21.36
N CYS A 58 16.48 -34.47 -21.59
CA CYS A 58 16.99 -33.69 -22.70
C CYS A 58 18.50 -33.42 -22.53
N ASN A 59 19.24 -33.54 -23.64
CA ASN A 59 20.64 -33.13 -23.69
C ASN A 59 20.76 -31.63 -23.43
N HIS A 60 21.76 -31.24 -22.64
CA HIS A 60 22.02 -29.86 -22.28
C HIS A 60 23.52 -29.64 -22.03
N ASN A 61 23.95 -28.39 -22.06
CA ASN A 61 25.30 -28.01 -21.64
C ASN A 61 25.36 -27.87 -20.12
N GLN A 62 26.11 -28.76 -19.45
CA GLN A 62 26.22 -28.78 -17.99
C GLN A 62 26.76 -27.47 -17.39
N ARG A 63 27.70 -26.82 -18.08
CA ARG A 63 28.32 -25.58 -17.60
C ARG A 63 27.33 -24.42 -17.65
N GLU A 64 26.61 -24.28 -18.76
CA GLU A 64 25.59 -23.23 -18.91
C GLU A 64 24.44 -23.44 -17.93
N TRP A 65 24.02 -24.70 -17.74
CA TRP A 65 23.01 -25.03 -16.75
C TRP A 65 23.45 -24.69 -15.32
N PHE A 66 24.68 -25.02 -14.95
CA PHE A 66 25.23 -24.66 -13.63
C PHE A 66 25.28 -23.14 -13.42
N ILE A 67 25.69 -22.36 -14.44
CA ILE A 67 25.68 -20.90 -14.38
C ILE A 67 24.26 -20.39 -14.18
N TYR A 68 23.31 -20.88 -14.97
CA TYR A 68 21.90 -20.50 -14.86
C TYR A 68 21.36 -20.77 -13.45
N GLN A 69 21.59 -21.96 -12.90
CA GLN A 69 21.18 -22.32 -11.55
C GLN A 69 21.82 -21.41 -10.50
N SER A 70 23.08 -21.02 -10.69
CA SER A 70 23.79 -20.13 -9.77
C SER A 70 23.17 -18.73 -9.76
N LEU A 71 22.89 -18.17 -10.94
CA LEU A 71 22.20 -16.88 -11.07
C LEU A 71 20.81 -16.94 -10.41
N ALA A 72 20.04 -17.99 -10.71
CA ALA A 72 18.69 -18.15 -10.15
C ALA A 72 18.70 -18.34 -8.63
N LYS A 73 19.71 -18.99 -8.04
CA LYS A 73 19.77 -19.25 -6.59
C LYS A 73 20.37 -18.09 -5.79
N PHE A 74 21.36 -17.40 -6.33
CA PHE A 74 22.19 -16.46 -5.57
C PHE A 74 22.07 -15.00 -6.00
N CYS A 75 21.42 -14.70 -7.12
CA CYS A 75 21.24 -13.31 -7.57
C CYS A 75 19.77 -12.91 -7.58
N GLY A 76 19.48 -11.67 -7.20
CA GLY A 76 18.18 -11.04 -7.41
C GLY A 76 18.06 -10.49 -8.82
N TRP A 77 17.73 -9.19 -8.94
CA TRP A 77 17.63 -8.52 -10.22
C TRP A 77 19.01 -8.35 -10.86
N ILE A 78 19.12 -8.65 -12.14
CA ILE A 78 20.35 -8.42 -12.91
C ILE A 78 20.03 -7.50 -14.08
N LEU A 79 20.66 -6.33 -14.13
CA LEU A 79 20.52 -5.35 -15.21
C LEU A 79 21.77 -5.42 -16.09
N PHE A 80 21.60 -5.62 -17.39
CA PHE A 80 22.69 -5.72 -18.34
C PHE A 80 22.87 -4.44 -19.14
N TYR A 81 24.11 -3.98 -19.21
CA TYR A 81 24.57 -2.95 -20.12
C TYR A 81 25.65 -3.51 -21.04
N LYS A 82 25.98 -2.78 -22.11
CA LYS A 82 26.96 -3.21 -23.12
C LYS A 82 28.30 -3.68 -22.56
N LYS A 83 28.76 -3.12 -21.43
CA LYS A 83 30.06 -3.44 -20.80
C LYS A 83 30.01 -3.61 -19.28
N THR A 84 28.83 -3.53 -18.68
CA THR A 84 28.65 -3.51 -17.23
C THR A 84 27.39 -4.29 -16.89
N CYS A 85 27.36 -4.95 -15.75
CA CYS A 85 26.12 -5.47 -15.17
C CYS A 85 25.95 -4.92 -13.76
N ILE A 86 24.70 -4.66 -13.39
CA ILE A 86 24.31 -4.35 -12.01
C ILE A 86 23.59 -5.58 -11.49
N VAL A 87 24.05 -6.12 -10.37
CA VAL A 87 23.43 -7.25 -9.69
C VAL A 87 22.91 -6.74 -8.35
N CYS A 88 21.61 -6.83 -8.16
CA CYS A 88 20.94 -6.56 -6.90
C CYS A 88 20.70 -7.88 -6.18
N ASP A 89 21.01 -7.94 -4.88
CA ASP A 89 20.70 -9.12 -4.07
C ASP A 89 19.18 -9.20 -3.82
N ARG A 90 18.71 -10.33 -3.29
CA ARG A 90 17.32 -10.46 -2.86
C ARG A 90 17.10 -9.68 -1.56
N PRO A 91 15.90 -9.10 -1.36
CA PRO A 91 15.56 -8.54 -0.06
C PRO A 91 15.55 -9.65 1.01
N LEU A 92 16.05 -9.32 2.20
CA LEU A 92 15.98 -10.16 3.40
C LEU A 92 14.53 -10.32 3.87
N HIS A 93 13.77 -9.24 3.78
CA HIS A 93 12.37 -9.19 4.17
C HIS A 93 11.53 -8.52 3.09
N LEU A 94 10.37 -9.12 2.82
CA LEU A 94 9.37 -8.60 1.89
C LEU A 94 8.00 -8.84 2.51
N LEU A 95 7.34 -7.76 2.94
CA LEU A 95 6.12 -7.80 3.74
C LEU A 95 4.94 -7.18 2.97
N PHE A 96 3.79 -7.83 3.09
CA PHE A 96 2.55 -7.47 2.41
C PHE A 96 1.36 -7.46 3.36
N ASP A 97 0.33 -6.72 3.00
CA ASP A 97 -0.99 -6.82 3.61
C ASP A 97 -1.81 -7.97 3.00
N ASN A 98 -3.04 -8.16 3.50
CA ASN A 98 -3.95 -9.22 3.04
C ASN A 98 -4.39 -9.06 1.57
N GLU A 99 -4.14 -7.90 0.95
CA GLU A 99 -4.42 -7.62 -0.46
C GLU A 99 -3.17 -7.77 -1.34
N ASN A 100 -2.07 -8.32 -0.80
CA ASN A 100 -0.77 -8.46 -1.45
C ASN A 100 -0.11 -7.12 -1.85
N ARG A 101 -0.41 -6.04 -1.14
CA ARG A 101 0.27 -4.75 -1.33
C ARG A 101 1.41 -4.62 -0.33
N LEU A 102 2.53 -4.01 -0.73
CA LEU A 102 3.65 -3.76 0.18
C LEU A 102 3.18 -3.01 1.42
N HIS A 103 3.40 -3.59 2.59
CA HIS A 103 2.89 -3.02 3.84
C HIS A 103 3.67 -3.55 5.04
N ALA A 104 4.06 -2.64 5.93
CA ALA A 104 4.55 -2.94 7.27
C ALA A 104 4.34 -1.73 8.19
N GLU A 105 4.16 -1.99 9.49
CA GLU A 105 3.91 -0.96 10.49
C GLU A 105 5.11 -0.81 11.43
N GLY A 106 5.74 0.37 11.43
CA GLY A 106 6.91 0.67 12.28
C GLY A 106 8.19 -0.07 11.91
N LYS A 107 8.24 -0.72 10.75
CA LYS A 107 9.39 -1.49 10.24
C LYS A 107 9.39 -1.49 8.71
N PRO A 108 10.52 -1.76 8.05
CA PRO A 108 10.57 -1.78 6.58
C PRO A 108 9.66 -2.86 6.01
N ALA A 109 8.97 -2.53 4.91
CA ALA A 109 8.24 -3.49 4.09
C ALA A 109 9.20 -4.25 3.16
N ILE A 110 10.32 -3.61 2.77
CA ILE A 110 11.43 -4.23 2.06
C ILE A 110 12.73 -3.88 2.78
N GLU A 111 13.57 -4.87 3.08
CA GLU A 111 14.89 -4.66 3.66
C GLU A 111 15.93 -5.49 2.91
N PHE A 112 17.05 -4.88 2.54
CA PHE A 112 18.18 -5.51 1.86
C PHE A 112 19.37 -5.68 2.80
N ALA A 113 20.26 -6.61 2.47
CA ALA A 113 21.41 -6.96 3.30
C ALA A 113 22.45 -5.83 3.44
N ASP A 114 22.43 -4.85 2.53
CA ASP A 114 23.27 -3.65 2.58
C ASP A 114 22.68 -2.53 3.46
N GLY A 115 21.50 -2.76 4.05
CA GLY A 115 20.78 -1.80 4.90
C GLY A 115 19.80 -0.90 4.14
N TYR A 116 19.70 -1.00 2.81
CA TYR A 116 18.66 -0.28 2.07
C TYR A 116 17.28 -0.79 2.49
N SER A 117 16.38 0.14 2.79
CA SER A 117 15.08 -0.14 3.36
C SER A 117 13.99 0.69 2.70
N LEU A 118 12.86 0.06 2.40
CA LEU A 118 11.65 0.72 1.91
C LEU A 118 10.53 0.53 2.92
N TYR A 119 9.92 1.62 3.33
CA TYR A 119 8.72 1.60 4.16
C TYR A 119 7.50 1.77 3.28
N SER A 120 6.46 0.97 3.52
CA SER A 120 5.21 1.07 2.76
C SER A 120 4.02 0.81 3.67
N TYR A 121 2.92 1.49 3.38
CA TYR A 121 1.64 1.31 4.08
C TYR A 121 0.53 1.16 3.04
N HIS A 122 -0.03 -0.05 2.96
CA HIS A 122 -1.09 -0.42 2.00
C HIS A 122 -0.73 -0.09 0.55
N GLY A 123 0.51 -0.37 0.17
CA GLY A 123 1.03 -0.17 -1.18
C GLY A 123 1.57 1.23 -1.47
N VAL A 124 1.43 2.19 -0.57
CA VAL A 124 2.04 3.52 -0.71
C VAL A 124 3.39 3.54 -0.01
N THR A 125 4.42 3.97 -0.72
CA THR A 125 5.77 4.13 -0.18
C THR A 125 5.82 5.34 0.76
N LEU A 126 6.29 5.11 1.98
CA LEU A 126 6.40 6.13 3.02
C LEU A 126 7.84 6.65 3.11
N PRO A 127 8.02 7.98 3.31
CA PRO A 127 9.25 8.51 3.86
C PRO A 127 9.60 7.82 5.19
N GLU A 128 10.89 7.62 5.41
CA GLU A 128 11.43 6.99 6.61
C GLU A 128 10.93 7.63 7.91
N LYS A 129 10.77 8.97 7.93
CA LYS A 129 10.24 9.74 9.06
C LYS A 129 8.88 9.24 9.57
N TYR A 130 8.05 8.67 8.69
CA TYR A 130 6.76 8.10 9.04
C TYR A 130 6.84 6.58 9.18
N GLY A 131 7.50 5.92 8.23
CA GLY A 131 7.53 4.46 8.13
C GLY A 131 8.19 3.73 9.31
N LYS A 132 9.18 4.37 9.96
CA LYS A 132 9.84 3.83 11.17
C LYS A 132 8.96 3.85 12.41
N ILE A 133 7.88 4.63 12.39
CA ILE A 133 6.99 4.82 13.54
C ILE A 133 5.74 3.99 13.29
N HIS A 134 5.32 3.21 14.29
CA HIS A 134 4.08 2.45 14.22
C HIS A 134 2.88 3.42 14.07
N PRO A 135 1.85 3.14 13.23
CA PRO A 135 0.73 4.05 12.99
C PRO A 135 -0.01 4.53 14.26
N HIS A 136 -0.08 3.67 15.27
CA HIS A 136 -0.60 4.03 16.60
C HIS A 136 0.12 5.22 17.27
N HIS A 137 1.36 5.49 16.88
CA HIS A 137 2.19 6.60 17.36
C HIS A 137 2.35 7.72 16.32
N TRP A 138 1.63 7.67 15.19
CA TRP A 138 1.62 8.79 14.26
C TRP A 138 0.92 10.01 14.87
N GLU A 139 1.44 11.20 14.59
CA GLU A 139 0.95 12.46 15.15
C GLU A 139 0.09 13.20 14.12
N SER A 140 -1.10 13.67 14.51
CA SER A 140 -1.98 14.42 13.62
C SER A 140 -1.37 15.73 13.13
N GLN A 141 -0.43 16.30 13.89
CA GLN A 141 0.27 17.54 13.54
C GLN A 141 1.10 17.41 12.27
N TRP A 142 1.55 16.20 11.90
CA TRP A 142 2.34 16.01 10.67
C TRP A 142 1.54 16.39 9.42
N LEU A 143 0.21 16.23 9.46
CA LEU A 143 -0.67 16.59 8.36
C LEU A 143 -0.63 18.09 8.02
N LEU A 144 -0.25 18.95 8.97
CA LEU A 144 -0.14 20.41 8.78
C LEU A 144 1.07 20.83 7.95
N SER A 145 2.05 19.95 7.84
CA SER A 145 3.33 20.21 7.18
C SER A 145 3.59 19.32 5.95
N GLU A 146 2.68 18.38 5.68
CA GLU A 146 2.84 17.42 4.59
C GLU A 146 2.10 17.91 3.35
N ASP A 147 2.84 18.37 2.35
CA ASP A 147 2.27 18.90 1.11
C ASP A 147 1.79 17.80 0.15
N ASN A 148 2.35 16.59 0.25
CA ASN A 148 1.99 15.49 -0.63
C ASN A 148 0.61 14.93 -0.26
N ALA A 149 -0.37 15.18 -1.12
CA ALA A 149 -1.75 14.74 -0.93
C ALA A 149 -1.89 13.21 -0.75
N GLU A 150 -1.06 12.39 -1.42
CA GLU A 150 -1.08 10.95 -1.26
C GLU A 150 -0.58 10.52 0.13
N LEU A 151 0.49 11.16 0.62
CA LEU A 151 1.00 10.91 1.97
C LEU A 151 0.03 11.39 3.04
N ARG A 152 -0.58 12.57 2.88
CA ARG A 152 -1.65 13.04 3.78
C ARG A 152 -2.79 12.03 3.87
N ARG A 153 -3.26 11.51 2.73
CA ARG A 153 -4.32 10.49 2.70
C ARG A 153 -3.93 9.25 3.51
N VAL A 154 -2.69 8.79 3.38
CA VAL A 154 -2.18 7.63 4.12
C VAL A 154 -2.07 7.92 5.61
N LEU A 155 -1.53 9.09 5.99
CA LEU A 155 -1.47 9.52 7.38
C LEU A 155 -2.87 9.62 8.00
N ILE A 156 -3.84 10.20 7.30
CA ILE A 156 -5.24 10.27 7.74
C ILE A 156 -5.81 8.87 7.97
N GLN A 157 -5.56 7.95 7.03
CA GLN A 157 -6.02 6.56 7.13
C GLN A 157 -5.40 5.83 8.33
N GLY A 158 -4.09 5.98 8.57
CA GLY A 158 -3.40 5.31 9.66
C GLY A 158 -3.65 5.91 11.04
N ILE A 159 -3.85 7.23 11.13
CA ILE A 159 -4.14 7.92 12.40
C ILE A 159 -5.62 7.72 12.80
N GLY A 160 -6.54 7.84 11.84
CA GLY A 160 -7.98 7.80 12.07
C GLY A 160 -8.58 9.18 12.41
N TYR A 161 -9.82 9.41 11.96
CA TYR A 161 -10.48 10.71 12.14
C TYR A 161 -10.83 11.04 13.60
N ASP A 162 -11.00 10.03 14.45
CA ASP A 162 -11.23 10.17 15.89
C ASP A 162 -10.04 10.86 16.57
N ARG A 163 -8.83 10.36 16.34
CA ARG A 163 -7.60 10.95 16.86
C ARG A 163 -7.32 12.30 16.25
N ILE A 164 -7.50 12.45 14.93
CA ILE A 164 -7.30 13.73 14.24
C ILE A 164 -8.23 14.81 14.77
N ALA A 165 -9.52 14.50 14.94
CA ALA A 165 -10.49 15.46 15.45
C ALA A 165 -10.16 15.91 16.89
N SER A 166 -9.67 14.98 17.72
CA SER A 166 -9.24 15.26 19.09
C SER A 166 -7.94 16.09 19.14
N GLU A 167 -6.90 15.64 18.45
CA GLU A 167 -5.55 16.21 18.49
C GLU A 167 -5.45 17.56 17.76
N LEU A 168 -6.24 17.77 16.70
CA LEU A 168 -6.31 19.03 15.95
C LEU A 168 -7.45 19.95 16.40
N GLN A 169 -8.11 19.64 17.52
CA GLN A 169 -9.17 20.46 18.13
C GLN A 169 -10.27 20.85 17.13
N ALA A 170 -10.92 19.84 16.54
CA ALA A 170 -12.03 20.07 15.63
C ALA A 170 -13.15 20.88 16.31
N ILE A 171 -13.74 21.80 15.56
CA ILE A 171 -14.81 22.68 16.03
C ILE A 171 -16.14 22.03 15.70
N GLU A 172 -17.04 21.96 16.68
CA GLU A 172 -18.43 21.53 16.46
C GLU A 172 -19.18 22.65 15.72
N LEU A 173 -19.74 22.33 14.55
CA LEU A 173 -20.53 23.26 13.74
C LEU A 173 -22.03 23.13 13.98
N ASP A 174 -22.50 21.89 14.12
CA ASP A 174 -23.91 21.57 14.31
C ASP A 174 -24.08 20.23 15.05
N ALA A 175 -25.18 20.06 15.77
CA ALA A 175 -25.50 18.83 16.48
C ALA A 175 -26.99 18.48 16.29
N TRP A 176 -27.25 17.23 15.93
CA TRP A 176 -28.60 16.72 15.72
C TRP A 176 -28.72 15.29 16.25
N GLY A 177 -29.35 15.12 17.41
CA GLY A 177 -29.45 13.81 18.06
C GLY A 177 -28.06 13.23 18.38
N GLU A 178 -27.77 12.06 17.82
CA GLU A 178 -26.51 11.33 18.00
C GLU A 178 -25.39 11.74 17.01
N TYR A 179 -25.69 12.74 16.18
CA TYR A 179 -24.86 13.18 15.07
C TYR A 179 -24.29 14.57 15.36
N THR A 180 -22.99 14.73 15.18
CA THR A 180 -22.31 16.03 15.33
C THR A 180 -21.48 16.30 14.08
N LEU A 181 -21.71 17.46 13.46
CA LEU A 181 -20.88 17.96 12.36
C LEU A 181 -19.67 18.68 12.96
N LEU A 182 -18.48 18.22 12.60
CA LEU A 182 -17.21 18.78 13.02
C LEU A 182 -16.48 19.37 11.82
N LYS A 183 -15.68 20.40 12.07
CA LYS A 183 -14.74 20.96 11.11
C LYS A 183 -13.35 21.01 11.72
N ILE A 184 -12.37 20.48 11.00
CA ILE A 184 -10.97 20.71 11.35
C ILE A 184 -10.59 22.10 10.86
N ASN A 185 -10.24 22.99 11.80
CA ASN A 185 -9.93 24.40 11.50
C ASN A 185 -8.51 24.61 10.96
N ALA A 186 -7.68 23.57 10.99
CA ALA A 186 -6.34 23.63 10.47
C ALA A 186 -6.34 23.47 8.93
N ASP A 187 -5.37 24.10 8.26
CA ASP A 187 -5.15 23.99 6.81
C ASP A 187 -4.48 22.64 6.50
N VAL A 188 -5.24 21.57 6.71
CA VAL A 188 -4.73 20.18 6.68
C VAL A 188 -4.83 19.57 5.28
N ASP A 189 -5.73 20.09 4.44
CA ASP A 189 -5.99 19.55 3.11
C ASP A 189 -6.37 20.69 2.14
N ASN A 190 -6.34 20.42 0.84
CA ASN A 190 -6.69 21.43 -0.18
C ASN A 190 -8.14 21.92 -0.04
N GLU A 191 -8.98 21.10 0.60
CA GLU A 191 -10.35 21.41 0.96
C GLU A 191 -10.52 21.28 2.48
N PRO A 192 -11.37 22.11 3.10
CA PRO A 192 -11.62 21.99 4.52
C PRO A 192 -12.19 20.60 4.85
N ILE A 193 -11.68 19.99 5.92
CA ILE A 193 -12.11 18.66 6.33
C ILE A 193 -13.34 18.79 7.24
N TYR A 194 -14.49 18.37 6.70
CA TYR A 194 -15.73 18.23 7.44
C TYR A 194 -15.92 16.77 7.83
N LEU A 195 -16.27 16.54 9.09
CA LEU A 195 -16.43 15.21 9.65
C LEU A 195 -17.80 15.07 10.30
N LEU A 196 -18.45 13.95 10.05
CA LEU A 196 -19.62 13.51 10.80
C LEU A 196 -19.17 12.57 11.92
N LYS A 197 -19.35 13.01 13.16
CA LYS A 197 -19.24 12.17 14.35
C LYS A 197 -20.60 11.54 14.65
N MET A 198 -20.63 10.22 14.75
CA MET A 198 -21.79 9.41 15.11
C MET A 198 -21.51 8.75 16.45
N THR A 199 -22.38 8.95 17.43
CA THR A 199 -22.28 8.29 18.73
C THR A 199 -23.35 7.21 18.81
N CYS A 200 -22.99 5.96 19.04
CA CYS A 200 -23.98 4.90 19.21
C CYS A 200 -24.63 5.01 20.61
N PRO A 201 -25.96 5.20 20.75
CA PRO A 201 -26.60 5.39 22.06
C PRO A 201 -26.43 4.21 23.01
N SER A 202 -26.36 3.00 22.47
CA SER A 202 -26.37 1.76 23.25
C SER A 202 -24.98 1.33 23.71
N THR A 203 -23.94 1.65 22.94
CA THR A 203 -22.55 1.22 23.22
C THR A 203 -21.63 2.39 23.57
N GLY A 204 -22.04 3.62 23.30
CA GLY A 204 -21.18 4.80 23.36
C GLY A 204 -20.06 4.81 22.31
N PHE A 205 -20.06 3.86 21.38
CA PHE A 205 -19.02 3.77 20.35
C PHE A 205 -19.12 4.96 19.40
N ILE A 206 -17.98 5.60 19.15
CA ILE A 206 -17.88 6.78 18.28
C ILE A 206 -17.34 6.35 16.93
N HIS A 207 -18.03 6.73 15.87
CA HIS A 207 -17.59 6.54 14.50
C HIS A 207 -17.51 7.90 13.81
N ILE A 208 -16.38 8.20 13.17
CA ILE A 208 -16.17 9.48 12.49
C ILE A 208 -15.90 9.24 11.01
N LEU A 209 -16.65 9.92 10.15
CA LEU A 209 -16.50 9.85 8.69
C LEU A 209 -16.31 11.24 8.10
N ARG A 210 -15.53 11.34 7.02
CA ARG A 210 -15.46 12.55 6.20
C ARG A 210 -16.74 12.73 5.40
N VAL A 211 -17.23 13.96 5.35
CA VAL A 211 -18.39 14.39 4.56
C VAL A 211 -17.98 15.53 3.61
N PRO A 212 -18.80 15.88 2.60
CA PRO A 212 -18.48 16.95 1.67
C PRO A 212 -18.19 18.29 2.37
N PRO A 213 -17.26 19.10 1.83
CA PRO A 213 -16.82 20.35 2.47
C PRO A 213 -17.90 21.45 2.51
N ASP A 214 -18.96 21.31 1.73
CA ASP A 214 -20.10 22.23 1.64
C ASP A 214 -21.27 21.88 2.58
N THR A 215 -21.15 20.79 3.34
CA THR A 215 -22.17 20.32 4.29
C THR A 215 -22.45 21.36 5.36
N GLN A 216 -23.72 21.73 5.54
CA GLN A 216 -24.15 22.83 6.43
C GLN A 216 -24.71 22.35 7.78
N SER A 217 -25.12 21.08 7.90
CA SER A 217 -25.74 20.56 9.14
C SER A 217 -25.41 19.10 9.39
N ALA A 218 -25.48 18.67 10.65
CA ALA A 218 -25.33 17.27 11.06
C ALA A 218 -26.39 16.37 10.40
N ARG A 219 -27.60 16.91 10.17
CA ARG A 219 -28.69 16.21 9.46
C ARG A 219 -28.37 15.96 7.99
N GLU A 220 -27.82 16.95 7.30
CA GLU A 220 -27.37 16.81 5.90
C GLU A 220 -26.21 15.82 5.78
N ALA A 221 -25.25 15.89 6.71
CA ALA A 221 -24.11 15.01 6.78
C ALA A 221 -24.52 13.53 6.87
N ILE A 222 -25.44 13.19 7.79
CA ILE A 222 -25.89 11.81 7.94
C ILE A 222 -26.75 11.33 6.77
N HIS A 223 -27.53 12.22 6.14
CA HIS A 223 -28.26 11.90 4.92
C HIS A 223 -27.30 11.56 3.78
N TRP A 224 -26.20 12.31 3.63
CA TRP A 224 -25.16 12.01 2.64
C TRP A 224 -24.46 10.67 2.89
N VAL A 225 -24.05 10.42 4.15
CA VAL A 225 -23.40 9.15 4.54
C VAL A 225 -24.29 7.95 4.26
N ASN A 226 -25.61 8.08 4.43
CA ASN A 226 -26.59 7.01 4.16
C ASN A 226 -27.15 7.04 2.73
N TRP A 227 -26.39 7.54 1.76
CA TRP A 227 -26.75 7.52 0.34
C TRP A 227 -28.08 8.21 0.01
N GLY A 228 -28.40 9.29 0.73
CA GLY A 228 -29.60 10.09 0.50
C GLY A 228 -30.85 9.64 1.27
N ILE A 229 -30.68 8.81 2.31
CA ILE A 229 -31.77 8.38 3.18
C ILE A 229 -31.80 9.26 4.43
N TYR A 230 -32.96 9.83 4.72
CA TYR A 230 -33.15 10.66 5.90
C TYR A 230 -33.19 9.80 7.17
N PRO A 231 -32.62 10.26 8.29
CA PRO A 231 -32.57 9.45 9.52
C PRO A 231 -33.91 9.03 10.08
N GLU A 232 -34.96 9.83 9.85
CA GLU A 232 -36.32 9.52 10.24
C GLU A 232 -36.88 8.27 9.53
N GLN A 233 -36.25 7.85 8.42
CA GLN A 233 -36.63 6.67 7.64
C GLN A 233 -35.86 5.41 8.05
N PHE A 234 -34.89 5.50 8.98
CA PHE A 234 -34.13 4.33 9.46
C PHE A 234 -35.03 3.30 10.18
N GLN A 235 -36.20 3.71 10.68
CA GLN A 235 -37.12 2.85 11.43
C GLN A 235 -37.94 1.83 10.61
N GLN A 236 -37.71 1.68 9.30
CA GLN A 236 -38.51 0.76 8.47
C GLN A 236 -37.80 -0.52 8.00
N GLN A 237 -36.61 -0.83 8.50
CA GLN A 237 -35.93 -2.10 8.20
C GLN A 237 -35.67 -2.90 9.49
N THR A 238 -36.70 -3.59 9.96
CA THR A 238 -36.58 -4.76 10.87
C THR A 238 -37.30 -5.92 10.24
#